data_AF-A0A968P5R5-F1
#
_entry.id   AF-A0A968P5R5-F1
#
_cell.length_a   1.000
_cell.length_b   1.000
_cell.length_c   1.000
_cell.angle_alpha   90.00
_cell.angle_beta   90.00
_cell.angle_gamma   90.00
#
_symmetry.space_group_name_H-M   'P 1'
#
loop_
_entity.id
_entity.type
_entity.pdbx_description
1 polymer ?
#
loop_
_entity_poly.entity_id
_entity_poly.type
_entity_poly.pdbx_seq_one_letter_code
_entity_poly.pdbx_strand_id
1 'polypeptide(L)'
;MKSVLLVAALLSALALHSIRAFSQSHEDCSALLRAEFARRPDPADGFVTNNVPMTAETLLAAYRRGIFPWNTFPNGNPGWYDPPLRGVLDFSSLRIPKSDKSGSAGRSARALTASPRTWRSSK
;
A
#
# COMPACT_ATOMS: atom_id res chain seq x y z
N MET A 1 36.72 -36.51 6.04
CA MET A 1 36.63 -35.31 5.16
C MET A 1 35.42 -35.35 4.21
N LYS A 2 35.04 -36.50 3.63
CA LYS A 2 33.88 -36.61 2.71
C LYS A 2 32.52 -36.27 3.35
N SER A 3 32.32 -36.63 4.63
CA SER A 3 31.05 -36.41 5.33
C SER A 3 30.72 -34.93 5.60
N VAL A 4 31.74 -34.09 5.78
CA VAL A 4 31.55 -32.64 6.03
C VAL A 4 31.10 -31.92 4.76
N LEU A 5 31.66 -32.30 3.60
CA LEU A 5 31.27 -31.76 2.28
C LEU A 5 29.82 -32.11 1.93
N LEU A 6 29.36 -33.32 2.26
CA LEU A 6 27.99 -33.76 1.99
C LEU A 6 26.96 -32.96 2.82
N VAL A 7 27.26 -32.73 4.10
CA VAL A 7 26.39 -31.94 5.00
C VAL A 7 26.32 -30.47 4.57
N ALA A 8 27.46 -29.87 4.19
CA ALA A 8 27.49 -28.52 3.67
C ALA A 8 26.67 -28.37 2.37
N ALA A 9 26.80 -29.32 1.43
CA ALA A 9 26.04 -29.31 0.19
C ALA A 9 24.52 -29.46 0.42
N LEU A 10 24.11 -30.31 1.37
CA LEU A 10 22.71 -30.47 1.76
C LEU A 10 22.13 -29.19 2.40
N LEU A 11 22.89 -28.55 3.29
CA LEU A 11 22.48 -27.27 3.90
C LEU A 11 22.37 -26.15 2.85
N SER A 12 23.32 -26.06 1.91
CA SER A 12 23.24 -25.11 0.81
C SER A 12 22.03 -25.39 -0.10
N ALA A 13 21.77 -26.65 -0.44
CA ALA A 13 20.62 -27.03 -1.25
C ALA A 13 19.29 -26.72 -0.57
N LEU A 14 19.17 -26.98 0.74
CA LEU A 14 18.01 -26.63 1.55
C LEU A 14 17.79 -25.11 1.62
N ALA A 15 18.85 -24.34 1.85
CA ALA A 15 18.79 -22.88 1.87
C ALA A 15 18.33 -22.31 0.51
N LEU A 16 18.88 -22.81 -0.59
CA LEU A 16 18.46 -22.44 -1.96
C LEU A 16 17.00 -22.83 -2.23
N HIS A 17 16.55 -23.98 -1.73
CA HIS A 17 15.16 -24.42 -1.88
C HIS A 17 14.19 -23.52 -1.11
N SER A 18 14.52 -23.15 0.13
CA SER A 18 13.71 -22.22 0.93
C SER A 18 13.64 -20.83 0.31
N ILE A 19 14.75 -20.30 -0.22
CA ILE A 19 14.77 -18.99 -0.90
C ILE A 19 13.90 -19.03 -2.15
N ARG A 20 13.98 -20.11 -2.94
CA ARG A 20 13.19 -20.27 -4.18
C ARG A 20 11.69 -20.40 -3.90
N ALA A 21 11.31 -21.18 -2.89
CA ALA A 21 9.92 -21.32 -2.48
C ALA A 21 9.32 -19.99 -1.99
N PHE A 22 10.10 -19.22 -1.21
CA PHE A 22 9.69 -17.89 -0.76
C PHE A 22 9.52 -16.92 -1.95
N SER A 23 10.48 -16.89 -2.88
CA SER A 23 10.38 -16.06 -4.08
C SER A 23 9.19 -16.41 -4.97
N GLN A 24 8.86 -17.68 -5.13
CA GLN A 24 7.70 -18.12 -5.91
C GLN A 24 6.38 -17.66 -5.26
N SER A 25 6.26 -17.81 -3.94
CA SER A 25 5.05 -17.35 -3.23
C SER A 25 4.80 -15.84 -3.35
N HIS A 26 5.87 -15.04 -3.39
CA HIS A 26 5.79 -13.59 -3.58
C HIS A 26 5.37 -13.23 -5.02
N GLU A 27 5.92 -13.91 -6.03
CA GLU A 27 5.52 -13.69 -7.43
C GLU A 27 4.04 -14.05 -7.64
N ASP A 28 3.58 -15.17 -7.09
CA ASP A 28 2.18 -15.58 -7.17
C ASP A 28 1.24 -14.59 -6.47
N CYS A 29 1.62 -14.13 -5.27
CA CYS A 29 0.88 -13.08 -4.56
C CYS A 29 0.81 -11.78 -5.40
N SER A 30 1.94 -11.37 -5.98
CA SER A 30 1.99 -10.19 -6.85
C SER A 30 1.15 -10.36 -8.11
N ALA A 31 1.09 -11.56 -8.69
CA ALA A 31 0.29 -11.87 -9.87
C ALA A 31 -1.21 -11.83 -9.56
N LEU A 32 -1.64 -12.38 -8.42
CA LEU A 32 -3.03 -12.31 -7.96
C LEU A 32 -3.46 -10.86 -7.69
N LEU A 33 -2.61 -10.06 -7.03
CA LEU A 33 -2.87 -8.63 -6.83
C LEU A 33 -2.97 -7.87 -8.14
N ARG A 34 -2.10 -8.18 -9.12
CA ARG A 34 -2.18 -7.62 -10.47
C ARG A 34 -3.51 -7.96 -11.13
N ALA A 35 -3.98 -9.21 -11.00
CA ALA A 35 -5.23 -9.64 -11.60
C ALA A 35 -6.44 -8.93 -10.99
N GLU A 36 -6.53 -8.84 -9.65
CA GLU A 36 -7.64 -8.15 -8.99
C GLU A 36 -7.68 -6.65 -9.30
N PHE A 37 -6.52 -5.98 -9.32
CA PHE A 37 -6.46 -4.55 -9.69
C PHE A 37 -6.49 -4.28 -11.20
N ALA A 38 -6.45 -5.31 -12.04
CA ALA A 38 -6.68 -5.16 -13.49
C ALA A 38 -8.16 -5.22 -13.85
N ARG A 39 -9.05 -5.48 -12.88
CA ARG A 39 -10.49 -5.48 -13.11
C ARG A 39 -10.94 -4.08 -13.52
N ARG A 40 -11.86 -4.02 -14.47
CA ARG A 40 -12.44 -2.77 -14.92
C ARG A 40 -13.24 -2.16 -13.75
N PRO A 41 -12.99 -0.89 -13.37
CA PRO A 41 -13.76 -0.22 -12.34
C PRO A 41 -15.22 -0.05 -12.77
N ASP A 42 -16.13 -0.09 -11.80
CA ASP A 42 -17.54 0.25 -12.01
C ASP A 42 -17.65 1.70 -12.54
N PRO A 43 -18.37 1.96 -13.64
CA PRO A 43 -18.48 3.30 -14.20
C PRO A 43 -19.22 4.30 -13.31
N ALA A 44 -20.03 3.85 -12.34
CA ALA A 44 -20.81 4.73 -11.48
C ALA A 44 -19.97 5.36 -10.36
N ASP A 45 -19.15 4.56 -9.67
CA ASP A 45 -18.41 4.96 -8.47
C ASP A 45 -16.92 4.61 -8.48
N GLY A 46 -16.47 3.86 -9.49
CA GLY A 46 -15.10 3.38 -9.60
C GLY A 46 -14.78 2.15 -8.76
N PHE A 47 -15.76 1.42 -8.22
CA PHE A 47 -15.47 0.23 -7.44
C PHE A 47 -14.70 -0.82 -8.25
N VAL A 48 -13.61 -1.35 -7.67
CA VAL A 48 -12.74 -2.36 -8.31
C VAL A 48 -12.91 -3.72 -7.64
N THR A 49 -12.66 -3.80 -6.34
CA THR A 49 -12.68 -5.06 -5.57
C THR A 49 -12.71 -4.80 -4.07
N ASN A 50 -13.19 -5.77 -3.29
CA ASN A 50 -13.09 -5.82 -1.83
C ASN A 50 -12.44 -7.15 -1.35
N ASN A 51 -11.81 -7.89 -2.27
CA ASN A 51 -11.21 -9.18 -1.99
C ASN A 51 -9.74 -9.09 -1.56
N VAL A 52 -9.14 -7.91 -1.70
CA VAL A 52 -7.72 -7.68 -1.41
C VAL A 52 -7.56 -7.09 -0.01
N PRO A 53 -6.80 -7.74 0.89
CA PRO A 53 -6.56 -7.21 2.23
C PRO A 53 -5.64 -5.98 2.20
N MET A 54 -5.76 -5.15 3.23
CA MET A 54 -4.90 -3.98 3.39
C MET A 54 -3.54 -4.37 4.01
N THR A 55 -2.48 -4.33 3.21
CA THR A 55 -1.08 -4.50 3.62
C THR A 55 -0.24 -3.40 2.97
N ALA A 56 1.00 -3.19 3.42
CA ALA A 56 1.88 -2.19 2.81
C ALA A 56 2.13 -2.46 1.30
N GLU A 57 2.24 -3.74 0.93
CA GLU A 57 2.46 -4.17 -0.46
C GLU A 57 1.22 -3.92 -1.32
N THR A 58 0.02 -4.26 -0.83
CA THR A 58 -1.22 -4.03 -1.59
C THR A 58 -1.50 -2.55 -1.75
N LEU A 59 -1.25 -1.76 -0.70
CA LEU A 59 -1.34 -0.31 -0.74
C LEU A 59 -0.42 0.27 -1.82
N LEU A 60 0.87 -0.08 -1.79
CA LEU A 60 1.84 0.40 -2.78
C LEU A 60 1.45 0.00 -4.21
N ALA A 61 0.97 -1.23 -4.39
CA ALA A 61 0.51 -1.74 -5.69
C ALA A 61 -0.75 -1.01 -6.20
N ALA A 62 -1.69 -0.69 -5.31
CA ALA A 62 -2.91 0.05 -5.62
C ALA A 62 -2.61 1.50 -6.01
N TYR A 63 -1.85 2.23 -5.18
CA TYR A 63 -1.52 3.65 -5.43
C TYR A 63 -0.73 3.85 -6.72
N ARG A 64 0.15 2.90 -7.09
CA ARG A 64 0.86 2.92 -8.38
C ARG A 64 -0.09 2.87 -9.60
N ARG A 65 -1.31 2.37 -9.41
CA ARG A 65 -2.39 2.31 -10.41
C ARG A 65 -3.43 3.41 -10.23
N GLY A 66 -3.23 4.32 -9.27
CA GLY A 66 -4.25 5.29 -8.88
C GLY A 66 -5.40 4.70 -8.07
N ILE A 67 -5.39 3.42 -7.72
CA ILE A 67 -6.45 2.80 -6.93
C ILE A 67 -6.24 3.15 -5.45
N PHE A 68 -7.30 3.52 -4.74
CA PHE A 68 -7.23 3.86 -3.32
C PHE A 68 -8.27 3.08 -2.50
N PRO A 69 -7.96 2.81 -1.22
CA PRO A 69 -8.91 2.18 -0.32
C PRO A 69 -9.95 3.22 0.15
N TRP A 70 -11.21 2.82 0.19
CA TRP A 70 -12.30 3.60 0.75
C TRP A 70 -13.30 2.67 1.46
N ASN A 71 -13.75 3.07 2.66
CA ASN A 71 -14.58 2.26 3.55
C ASN A 71 -13.97 0.89 3.92
N THR A 72 -14.58 0.21 4.88
CA THR A 72 -14.26 -1.18 5.23
C THR A 72 -15.52 -2.02 5.02
N PHE A 73 -15.39 -3.12 4.28
CA PHE A 73 -16.48 -4.05 4.02
C PHE A 73 -16.65 -5.03 5.20
N PRO A 74 -17.80 -5.74 5.30
CA PRO A 74 -18.04 -6.70 6.39
C PRO A 74 -17.01 -7.83 6.50
N ASN A 75 -16.28 -8.12 5.42
CA ASN A 75 -15.18 -9.08 5.41
C ASN A 75 -13.87 -8.54 6.03
N GLY A 76 -13.86 -7.30 6.52
CA GLY A 76 -12.70 -6.64 7.12
C GLY A 76 -11.72 -6.03 6.10
N ASN A 77 -11.92 -6.26 4.81
CA ASN A 77 -11.09 -5.67 3.75
C ASN A 77 -11.61 -4.28 3.36
N PRO A 78 -10.73 -3.39 2.88
CA PRO A 78 -11.19 -2.14 2.29
C PRO A 78 -11.88 -2.40 0.95
N GLY A 79 -12.77 -1.48 0.56
CA GLY A 79 -13.14 -1.37 -0.84
C GLY A 79 -12.04 -0.64 -1.59
N TRP A 80 -11.63 -1.15 -2.74
CA TRP A 80 -10.64 -0.51 -3.60
C TRP A 80 -11.33 0.19 -4.76
N TYR A 81 -10.99 1.45 -5.01
CA TYR A 81 -11.69 2.31 -5.97
C TYR A 81 -10.73 3.03 -6.94
N ASP A 82 -11.18 3.17 -8.18
CA ASP A 82 -10.64 3.98 -9.28
C ASP A 82 -11.78 4.78 -9.92
N PRO A 83 -12.14 5.94 -9.32
CA PRO A 83 -13.28 6.72 -9.75
C PRO A 83 -13.06 7.31 -11.15
N PRO A 84 -14.12 7.42 -11.98
CA PRO A 84 -14.02 7.93 -13.33
C PRO A 84 -13.54 9.40 -13.38
N LEU A 85 -13.81 10.18 -12.34
CA LEU A 85 -13.33 11.55 -12.17
C LEU A 85 -12.53 11.67 -10.87
N ARG A 86 -11.39 12.35 -10.94
CA ARG A 86 -10.47 12.53 -9.80
C ARG A 86 -10.35 13.99 -9.43
N GLY A 87 -10.54 14.28 -8.14
CA GLY A 87 -10.21 15.58 -7.57
C GLY A 87 -8.70 15.72 -7.43
N VAL A 88 -8.06 16.41 -8.37
CA VAL A 88 -6.63 16.76 -8.29
C VAL A 88 -6.51 18.22 -7.88
N LEU A 89 -5.75 18.48 -6.82
CA LEU A 89 -5.46 19.83 -6.36
C LEU A 89 -4.16 20.32 -6.99
N ASP A 90 -4.24 21.33 -7.85
CA ASP A 90 -3.06 22.04 -8.34
C ASP A 90 -2.64 23.09 -7.31
N PHE A 91 -1.52 22.84 -6.64
CA PHE A 91 -0.96 23.73 -5.63
C PHE A 91 -0.58 25.12 -6.17
N SER A 92 -0.29 25.24 -7.46
CA SER A 92 0.01 26.55 -8.08
C SER A 92 -1.24 27.45 -8.17
N SER A 93 -2.42 26.83 -8.24
CA SER A 93 -3.72 27.50 -8.28
C SER A 93 -4.41 27.59 -6.91
N LEU A 94 -3.77 27.09 -5.85
CA LEU A 94 -4.36 27.03 -4.52
C LEU A 94 -4.64 28.43 -3.96
N ARG A 95 -5.92 28.77 -3.84
CA ARG A 95 -6.37 30.05 -3.28
C ARG A 95 -6.67 29.90 -1.79
N ILE A 96 -5.83 30.50 -0.95
CA ILE A 96 -6.05 30.61 0.50
C ILE A 96 -6.66 31.99 0.81
N PRO A 97 -7.90 32.06 1.33
CA PRO A 97 -8.54 33.32 1.73
C PRO A 97 -7.72 34.10 2.76
N LYS A 98 -7.80 35.44 2.73
CA LYS A 98 -7.04 36.30 3.66
C LYS A 98 -7.39 36.04 5.14
N SER A 99 -8.64 35.69 5.43
CA SER A 99 -9.11 35.32 6.77
C SER A 99 -8.38 34.11 7.36
N ASP A 100 -7.92 33.17 6.51
CA ASP A 100 -7.28 31.93 6.96
C ASP A 100 -5.77 32.13 7.18
N LYS A 101 -5.20 33.16 6.55
CA LYS A 101 -3.80 33.53 6.71
C LYS A 101 -3.51 34.12 8.09
N SER A 102 -4.44 34.89 8.66
CA SER A 102 -4.25 35.47 10.00
C SER A 102 -4.27 34.41 11.10
N GLY A 103 -5.11 33.38 10.97
CA GLY A 103 -5.18 32.27 11.93
C GLY A 103 -4.00 31.28 11.85
N SER A 104 -3.30 31.21 10.72
CA SER A 104 -2.19 30.27 10.49
C SER A 104 -0.80 30.85 10.78
N ALA A 105 -0.67 32.18 10.93
CA ALA A 105 0.60 32.89 11.10
C ALA A 105 1.45 32.44 12.32
N GLY A 106 0.87 31.78 13.32
CA GLY A 106 1.59 31.24 14.48
C GLY A 106 1.75 29.71 14.50
N ARG A 107 1.23 28.98 13.50
CA ARG A 107 1.24 27.51 13.50
C ARG A 107 2.41 27.00 12.66
N SER A 108 3.46 26.53 13.32
CA SER A 108 4.59 25.85 12.66
C SER A 108 4.15 24.49 12.12
N ALA A 109 3.89 24.40 10.82
CA ALA A 109 3.78 23.13 10.13
C ALA A 109 5.20 22.57 9.93
N ARG A 110 5.56 21.54 10.70
CA ARG A 110 6.81 20.81 10.48
C ARG A 110 6.48 19.56 9.69
N ALA A 111 7.12 19.38 8.54
CA ALA A 111 7.13 18.08 7.88
C ALA A 111 7.60 17.04 8.91
N LEU A 112 6.83 15.96 9.07
CA LEU A 112 7.24 14.84 9.91
C LEU A 112 8.44 14.17 9.22
N THR A 113 9.64 14.67 9.46
CA THR A 113 10.86 13.92 9.24
C THR A 113 10.76 12.70 10.14
N ALA A 114 10.65 11.52 9.54
CA ALA A 114 10.38 10.23 10.17
C ALA A 114 11.02 10.11 11.57
N SER A 115 10.23 10.42 12.59
CA SER A 115 10.56 10.18 13.99
C SER A 115 9.33 9.51 14.57
N PRO A 116 9.43 8.29 15.15
CA PRO A 116 8.27 7.55 15.60
C PRO A 116 7.64 8.28 16.78
N ARG A 117 6.63 9.10 16.50
CA ARG A 117 5.82 9.71 17.55
C ARG A 117 4.70 8.72 17.87
N THR A 118 4.83 8.04 18.99
CA THR A 118 3.83 7.07 19.49
C THR A 118 2.47 7.72 19.59
N TRP A 119 1.49 7.17 18.90
CA TRP A 119 0.08 7.56 18.94
C TRP A 119 -0.47 7.34 20.37
N ARG A 120 -0.73 8.42 21.11
CA ARG A 120 -1.37 8.36 22.44
C ARG A 120 -2.87 8.47 22.23
N SER A 121 -3.57 7.34 22.28
CA SER A 121 -5.03 7.30 22.32
C SER A 121 -5.48 7.93 23.64
N SER A 122 -6.12 9.10 23.57
CA SER A 122 -6.90 9.59 24.71
C SER A 122 -8.20 8.80 24.77
N LYS A 123 -8.51 8.30 25.96
CA LYS A 123 -9.83 7.75 26.30
C LYS A 123 -10.86 8.87 26.34
#